data_AF-A0A0G0QGY0-F1
#
_entry.id   AF-A0A0G0QGY0-F1
#
_cell.length_a   1.000
_cell.length_b   1.000
_cell.length_c   1.000
_cell.angle_alpha   90.00
_cell.angle_beta   90.00
_cell.angle_gamma   90.00
#
_symmetry.space_group_name_H-M   'P 1'
#
loop_
_entity.id
_entity.type
_entity.pdbx_description
1 polymer ?
#
loop_
_entity_poly.entity_id
_entity_poly.type
_entity_poly.pdbx_seq_one_letter_code
_entity_poly.pdbx_strand_id
1 'polypeptide(L)'
;MKLQKGITIVEIILYLALLSIFMLVLLDIFMGGINLQFESEGTSAVQTDGQFIMARLMSDLKNADSVTTPQILGVSSPSLVFISSGVTFTYSLAGGVLSLTRSGETLALNSLETNVTALNFTRLGNVGGKPTIKIDLTIESKTLRPGLKPETRSYQTTFGLR
;
A
#
# COMPACT_ATOMS: atom_id res chain seq x y z
N MET A 1 -62.97 -5.28 37.76
CA MET A 1 -62.11 -5.59 36.59
C MET A 1 -61.49 -4.30 36.08
N LYS A 2 -60.17 -4.15 36.10
CA LYS A 2 -59.49 -3.02 35.44
C LYS A 2 -59.46 -3.33 33.94
N LEU A 3 -60.09 -2.49 33.11
CA LEU A 3 -59.99 -2.56 31.66
C LEU A 3 -58.54 -2.28 31.25
N GLN A 4 -57.90 -3.24 30.58
CA GLN A 4 -56.64 -3.01 29.88
C GLN A 4 -56.90 -2.06 28.71
N LYS A 5 -56.20 -0.92 28.67
CA LYS A 5 -56.31 0.02 27.55
C LYS A 5 -55.62 -0.59 26.33
N GLY A 6 -56.37 -0.79 25.24
CA GLY A 6 -55.83 -1.19 23.95
C GLY A 6 -55.09 -0.03 23.25
N ILE A 7 -54.20 -0.38 22.33
CA ILE A 7 -53.43 0.59 21.52
C ILE A 7 -54.32 1.11 20.38
N THR A 8 -54.25 2.41 20.09
CA THR A 8 -54.99 3.01 18.96
C THR A 8 -54.26 2.81 17.63
N ILE A 9 -54.99 2.74 16.51
CA ILE A 9 -54.39 2.65 15.17
C ILE A 9 -53.46 3.85 14.88
N VAL A 10 -53.83 5.03 15.38
CA VAL A 10 -53.04 6.26 15.22
C VAL A 10 -51.70 6.15 15.96
N GLU A 11 -51.67 5.58 17.17
CA GLU A 11 -50.41 5.31 17.89
C GLU A 11 -49.53 4.32 17.12
N ILE A 12 -50.10 3.28 16.52
CA ILE A 12 -49.33 2.32 15.70
C ILE A 12 -48.68 3.03 14.51
N ILE A 13 -49.42 3.88 13.79
CA ILE A 13 -48.89 4.63 12.64
C ILE A 13 -47.78 5.58 13.07
N LEU A 14 -47.96 6.29 14.19
CA LEU A 14 -46.94 7.16 14.75
C LEU A 14 -45.67 6.40 15.13
N TYR A 15 -45.79 5.25 15.77
CA TYR A 15 -44.62 4.42 16.11
C TYR A 15 -43.92 3.87 14.87
N LEU A 16 -44.66 3.46 13.83
CA LEU A 16 -44.07 3.02 12.58
C LEU A 16 -43.32 4.15 11.86
N ALA A 17 -43.86 5.37 11.86
CA ALA A 17 -43.20 6.55 11.28
C ALA A 17 -41.94 6.95 12.07
N LEU A 18 -41.99 6.90 13.40
CA LEU A 18 -40.80 7.15 14.23
C LEU A 18 -39.74 6.07 14.05
N LEU A 19 -40.17 4.80 13.97
CA LEU A 19 -39.29 3.68 13.75
C LEU A 19 -38.59 3.76 12.39
N SER A 20 -39.29 4.15 11.32
CA SER A 20 -38.68 4.28 10.00
C SER A 20 -37.63 5.39 9.96
N ILE A 21 -37.88 6.55 10.59
CA ILE A 21 -36.88 7.61 10.74
C ILE A 21 -35.66 7.10 11.53
N PHE A 22 -35.90 6.39 12.64
CA PHE A 22 -34.84 5.82 13.45
C PHE A 22 -33.98 4.81 12.69
N MET A 23 -34.61 3.95 11.88
CA MET A 23 -33.92 2.98 11.04
C MET A 23 -33.03 3.64 9.99
N LEU A 24 -33.44 4.78 9.41
CA LEU A 24 -32.60 5.53 8.46
C LEU A 24 -31.33 6.05 9.14
N VAL A 25 -31.44 6.60 10.35
CA VAL A 25 -30.28 7.07 11.11
C VAL A 25 -29.31 5.92 11.43
N LEU A 26 -29.84 4.74 11.80
CA LEU A 26 -29.01 3.56 12.03
C LEU A 26 -28.28 3.09 10.77
N LEU A 27 -28.96 3.12 9.62
CA LEU A 27 -28.36 2.75 8.34
C LEU A 27 -27.21 3.70 7.97
N ASP A 28 -27.38 5.00 8.19
CA ASP A 28 -26.33 5.99 7.93
C ASP A 28 -25.08 5.75 8.79
N ILE A 29 -25.27 5.47 10.09
CA ILE A 29 -24.16 5.13 11.00
C ILE A 29 -23.47 3.84 10.54
N PHE A 30 -24.24 2.82 10.16
CA PHE A 30 -23.71 1.55 9.69
C PHE A 30 -22.86 1.70 8.41
N MET A 31 -23.38 2.45 7.43
CA MET A 31 -22.65 2.75 6.20
C MET A 31 -21.40 3.59 6.47
N GLY A 32 -21.45 4.51 7.44
CA GLY A 32 -20.29 5.23 7.95
C GLY A 32 -19.21 4.29 8.50
N GLY A 33 -19.61 3.29 9.29
CA GLY A 33 -18.71 2.27 9.84
C GLY A 33 -18.00 1.44 8.78
N ILE A 34 -18.73 0.94 7.78
CA ILE A 34 -18.16 0.17 6.66
C ILE A 34 -17.12 1.01 5.90
N ASN A 35 -17.44 2.27 5.63
CA ASN A 35 -16.53 3.16 4.91
C ASN A 35 -15.22 3.39 5.68
N LEU A 36 -15.31 3.59 6.99
CA LEU A 36 -14.13 3.74 7.87
C LEU A 36 -13.28 2.47 7.89
N GLN A 37 -13.93 1.30 7.88
CA GLN A 37 -13.22 0.02 7.82
C GLN A 37 -12.40 -0.10 6.52
N PHE A 38 -12.98 0.18 5.36
CA PHE A 38 -12.25 0.11 4.08
C PHE A 38 -11.08 1.11 4.01
N GLU A 39 -11.26 2.31 4.56
CA GLU A 39 -10.19 3.32 4.63
C GLU A 39 -9.03 2.85 5.53
N SER A 40 -9.38 2.29 6.69
CA SER A 40 -8.40 1.74 7.63
C SER A 40 -7.63 0.56 7.02
N GLU A 41 -8.32 -0.35 6.34
CA GLU A 41 -7.72 -1.50 5.66
C GLU A 41 -6.78 -1.05 4.54
N GLY A 42 -7.24 -0.16 3.65
CA GLY A 42 -6.41 0.36 2.57
C GLY A 42 -5.17 1.12 3.06
N THR A 43 -5.33 1.95 4.10
CA THR A 43 -4.21 2.68 4.71
C THR A 43 -3.21 1.71 5.35
N SER A 44 -3.70 0.72 6.09
CA SER A 44 -2.85 -0.27 6.77
C SER A 44 -2.07 -1.13 5.78
N ALA A 45 -2.72 -1.59 4.70
CA ALA A 45 -2.09 -2.40 3.67
C ALA A 45 -0.95 -1.64 2.97
N VAL A 46 -1.22 -0.42 2.50
CA VAL A 46 -0.22 0.43 1.83
C VAL A 46 0.94 0.80 2.77
N GLN A 47 0.65 1.04 4.05
CA GLN A 47 1.68 1.36 5.04
C GLN A 47 2.56 0.14 5.36
N THR A 48 1.95 -1.03 5.59
CA THR A 48 2.68 -2.26 5.93
C THR A 48 3.57 -2.71 4.78
N ASP A 49 3.01 -2.75 3.56
CA ASP A 49 3.76 -3.14 2.38
C ASP A 49 4.87 -2.14 2.05
N GLY A 50 4.60 -0.84 2.17
CA GLY A 50 5.61 0.21 1.95
C GLY A 50 6.77 0.12 2.93
N GLN A 51 6.49 -0.08 4.23
CA GLN A 51 7.52 -0.25 5.24
C GLN A 51 8.34 -1.54 5.01
N PHE A 52 7.67 -2.66 4.69
CA PHE A 52 8.33 -3.92 4.42
C PHE A 52 9.26 -3.84 3.20
N ILE A 53 8.75 -3.33 2.06
CA ILE A 53 9.52 -3.15 0.82
C ILE A 53 10.74 -2.27 1.10
N MET A 54 10.53 -1.14 1.78
CA MET A 54 11.63 -0.22 2.06
C MET A 54 12.66 -0.83 3.00
N ALA A 55 12.24 -1.45 4.11
CA ALA A 55 13.13 -2.14 5.04
C ALA A 55 13.96 -3.22 4.35
N ARG A 56 13.33 -3.99 3.46
CA ARG A 56 14.00 -5.03 2.68
C ARG A 56 15.02 -4.45 1.71
N LEU A 57 14.62 -3.46 0.90
CA LEU A 57 15.52 -2.77 -0.03
C LEU A 57 16.73 -2.17 0.68
N MET A 58 16.51 -1.51 1.82
CA MET A 58 17.57 -0.92 2.63
C MET A 58 18.54 -1.99 3.17
N SER A 59 18.01 -3.10 3.67
CA SER A 59 18.82 -4.22 4.16
C SER A 59 19.66 -4.84 3.06
N ASP A 60 19.06 -5.07 1.89
CA ASP A 60 19.73 -5.77 0.79
C ASP A 60 20.78 -4.85 0.12
N LEU A 61 20.49 -3.56 -0.04
CA LEU A 61 21.46 -2.56 -0.55
C LEU A 61 22.63 -2.31 0.41
N LYS A 62 22.42 -2.42 1.74
CA LYS A 62 23.50 -2.25 2.73
C LYS A 62 24.60 -3.31 2.58
N ASN A 63 24.24 -4.49 2.09
CA ASN A 63 25.15 -5.63 1.90
C ASN A 63 25.55 -5.81 0.44
N ALA A 64 25.18 -4.89 -0.45
CA ALA A 64 25.49 -5.00 -1.87
C ALA A 64 26.96 -4.61 -2.11
N ASP A 65 27.65 -5.43 -2.90
CA ASP A 65 29.06 -5.23 -3.26
C ASP A 65 29.17 -4.31 -4.48
N SER A 66 28.25 -4.46 -5.42
CA SER A 66 28.25 -3.67 -6.66
C SER A 66 26.85 -3.55 -7.26
N VAL A 67 26.56 -2.42 -7.90
CA VAL A 67 25.31 -2.18 -8.62
C VAL A 67 25.58 -2.22 -10.12
N THR A 68 24.85 -3.09 -10.82
CA THR A 68 24.92 -3.28 -12.27
C THR A 68 23.90 -2.39 -12.98
N THR A 69 22.69 -2.28 -12.43
CA THR A 69 21.59 -1.47 -12.99
C THR A 69 20.96 -0.61 -11.91
N PRO A 70 20.86 0.73 -12.07
CA PRO A 70 21.33 1.52 -13.21
C PRO A 70 22.87 1.54 -13.32
N GLN A 71 23.41 1.40 -14.54
CA GLN A 71 24.86 1.39 -14.76
C GLN A 71 25.48 2.79 -14.66
N ILE A 72 24.77 3.80 -15.17
CA ILE A 72 25.27 5.17 -15.36
C ILE A 72 24.81 6.06 -14.20
N LEU A 73 25.71 6.93 -13.72
CA LEU A 73 25.39 7.94 -12.71
C LEU A 73 24.32 8.92 -13.24
N GLY A 74 23.34 9.25 -12.41
CA GLY A 74 22.22 10.14 -12.73
C GLY A 74 21.09 9.48 -13.52
N VAL A 75 21.27 8.24 -14.00
CA VAL A 75 20.22 7.54 -14.77
C VAL A 75 19.27 6.80 -13.83
N SER A 76 17.97 6.95 -14.11
CA SER A 76 16.89 6.22 -13.45
C SER A 76 16.49 4.97 -14.24
N SER A 77 16.15 3.88 -13.53
CA SER A 77 15.61 2.64 -14.10
C SER A 77 14.45 2.13 -13.23
N PRO A 78 13.41 1.51 -13.81
CA PRO A 78 12.36 0.84 -13.04
C PRO A 78 12.80 -0.51 -12.44
N SER A 79 14.02 -0.95 -12.75
CA SER A 79 14.66 -2.14 -12.20
C SER A 79 15.99 -1.81 -11.54
N LEU A 80 16.32 -2.57 -10.51
CA LEU A 80 17.59 -2.50 -9.79
C LEU A 80 18.24 -3.87 -9.82
N VAL A 81 19.48 -3.93 -10.28
CA VAL A 81 20.28 -5.16 -10.31
C VAL A 81 21.59 -4.90 -9.58
N PHE A 82 21.89 -5.71 -8.58
CA PHE A 82 23.14 -5.65 -7.84
C PHE A 82 23.63 -7.04 -7.46
N ILE A 83 24.90 -7.12 -7.10
CA ILE A 83 25.55 -8.34 -6.62
C ILE A 83 25.84 -8.16 -5.14
N SER A 84 25.48 -9.16 -4.34
CA SER A 84 25.83 -9.25 -2.93
C SER A 84 26.33 -10.65 -2.63
N SER A 85 27.54 -10.77 -2.09
CA SER A 85 28.18 -12.05 -1.74
C SER A 85 28.22 -13.04 -2.91
N GLY A 86 28.44 -12.55 -4.14
CA GLY A 86 28.47 -13.37 -5.35
C GLY A 86 27.10 -13.81 -5.90
N VAL A 87 25.99 -13.39 -5.27
CA VAL A 87 24.63 -13.66 -5.74
C VAL A 87 24.03 -12.42 -6.39
N THR A 88 23.38 -12.58 -7.54
CA THR A 88 22.66 -11.51 -8.23
C THR A 88 21.26 -11.34 -7.64
N PHE A 89 20.95 -10.11 -7.25
CA PHE A 89 19.63 -9.67 -6.81
C PHE A 89 19.04 -8.76 -7.87
N THR A 90 17.80 -9.05 -8.27
CA THR A 90 17.07 -8.28 -9.28
C THR A 90 15.73 -7.84 -8.70
N TYR A 91 15.52 -6.54 -8.60
CA TYR A 91 14.23 -5.95 -8.33
C TYR A 91 13.60 -5.50 -9.64
N SER A 92 12.37 -5.90 -9.87
CA SER A 92 11.61 -5.51 -11.07
C SER A 92 10.15 -5.31 -10.74
N LEU A 93 9.54 -4.32 -11.39
CA LEU A 93 8.11 -4.08 -11.36
C LEU A 93 7.46 -4.67 -12.61
N ALA A 94 6.48 -5.56 -12.43
CA ALA A 94 5.67 -6.09 -13.51
C ALA A 94 4.20 -6.21 -13.06
N GLY A 95 3.28 -5.65 -13.84
CA GLY A 95 1.84 -5.77 -13.58
C GLY A 95 1.38 -5.27 -12.19
N GLY A 96 2.06 -4.27 -11.62
CA GLY A 96 1.77 -3.75 -10.28
C GLY A 96 2.38 -4.56 -9.14
N VAL A 97 3.13 -5.63 -9.45
CA VAL A 97 3.82 -6.47 -8.46
C VAL A 97 5.32 -6.16 -8.50
N LEU A 98 5.86 -5.71 -7.38
CA LEU A 98 7.29 -5.59 -7.18
C LEU A 98 7.84 -6.95 -6.75
N SER A 99 8.74 -7.49 -7.56
CA SER A 99 9.34 -8.80 -7.30
C SER A 99 10.84 -8.69 -7.06
N LEU A 100 11.34 -9.53 -6.17
CA LEU A 100 12.76 -9.79 -5.95
C LEU A 100 13.12 -11.15 -6.51
N THR A 101 14.01 -11.19 -7.49
CA THR A 101 14.61 -12.42 -7.99
C THR A 101 16.01 -12.58 -7.42
N ARG A 102 16.28 -13.72 -6.79
CA ARG A 102 17.59 -14.09 -6.23
C ARG A 102 17.88 -15.55 -6.57
N SER A 103 19.00 -15.81 -7.23
CA SER A 103 19.41 -17.18 -7.61
C SER A 103 18.34 -17.96 -8.39
N GLY A 104 17.52 -17.26 -9.19
CA GLY A 104 16.43 -17.85 -9.98
C GLY A 104 15.09 -17.97 -9.25
N GLU A 105 15.04 -17.80 -7.92
CA GLU A 105 13.80 -17.74 -7.16
C GLU A 105 13.22 -16.33 -7.19
N THR A 106 11.93 -16.20 -7.47
CA THR A 106 11.24 -14.90 -7.54
C THR A 106 10.20 -14.80 -6.42
N LEU A 107 10.29 -13.73 -5.62
CA LEU A 107 9.40 -13.44 -4.50
C LEU A 107 8.68 -12.11 -4.74
N ALA A 108 7.36 -12.11 -4.67
CA ALA A 108 6.57 -10.88 -4.63
C ALA A 108 6.76 -10.17 -3.28
N LEU A 109 6.99 -8.85 -3.31
CA LEU A 109 7.27 -8.04 -2.12
C LEU A 109 6.06 -7.24 -1.64
N ASN A 110 5.05 -7.03 -2.48
CA ASN A 110 3.78 -6.43 -2.11
C ASN A 110 2.69 -7.48 -1.97
N SER A 111 1.68 -7.20 -1.14
CA SER A 111 0.54 -8.07 -0.96
C SER A 111 -0.43 -8.02 -2.15
N LEU A 112 -1.43 -8.91 -2.14
CA LEU A 112 -2.51 -8.88 -3.14
C LEU A 112 -3.40 -7.63 -3.00
N GLU A 113 -3.39 -6.98 -1.83
CA GLU A 113 -4.22 -5.81 -1.51
C GLU A 113 -3.62 -4.50 -2.02
N THR A 114 -2.37 -4.50 -2.50
CA THR A 114 -1.70 -3.31 -2.99
C THR A 114 -1.15 -3.48 -4.42
N ASN A 115 -0.90 -2.35 -5.08
CA ASN A 115 -0.25 -2.25 -6.37
C ASN A 115 0.89 -1.23 -6.27
N VAL A 116 2.04 -1.58 -6.83
CA VAL A 116 3.12 -0.62 -7.04
C VAL A 116 2.90 0.06 -8.39
N THR A 117 2.62 1.36 -8.38
CA THR A 117 2.28 2.13 -9.59
C THR A 117 3.45 2.91 -10.16
N ALA A 118 4.44 3.26 -9.32
CA ALA A 118 5.68 3.85 -9.77
C ALA A 118 6.85 3.25 -9.00
N LEU A 119 7.91 2.92 -9.72
CA LEU A 119 9.18 2.49 -9.14
C LEU A 119 10.31 3.05 -10.01
N ASN A 120 11.21 3.79 -9.39
CA ASN A 120 12.42 4.28 -10.05
C ASN A 120 13.62 4.19 -9.10
N PHE A 121 14.70 3.62 -9.61
CA PHE A 121 16.00 3.57 -8.97
C PHE A 121 16.93 4.50 -9.73
N THR A 122 17.48 5.51 -9.07
CA THR A 122 18.44 6.43 -9.67
C THR A 122 19.79 6.22 -9.03
N ARG A 123 20.83 5.97 -9.84
CA ARG A 123 22.19 5.86 -9.31
C ARG A 123 22.77 7.25 -9.06
N LEU A 124 22.93 7.61 -7.81
CA LEU A 124 23.61 8.81 -7.34
C LEU A 124 25.05 8.47 -6.94
N GLY A 125 25.95 9.44 -7.04
CA GLY A 125 27.34 9.26 -6.64
C GLY A 125 28.30 10.06 -7.50
N ASN A 126 29.59 9.92 -7.19
CA ASN A 126 30.68 10.50 -7.95
C ASN A 126 31.56 9.40 -8.53
N VAL A 127 32.27 9.70 -9.62
CA VAL A 127 33.28 8.80 -10.19
C VAL A 127 34.34 8.52 -9.12
N GLY A 128 34.51 7.24 -8.76
CA GLY A 128 35.42 6.81 -7.68
C GLY A 128 34.87 6.93 -6.25
N GLY A 129 33.63 7.41 -6.07
CA GLY A 129 32.94 7.45 -4.78
C GLY A 129 32.12 6.19 -4.50
N LYS A 130 31.61 6.06 -3.28
CA LYS A 130 30.69 4.97 -2.92
C LYS A 130 29.40 5.11 -3.74
N PRO A 131 28.92 4.04 -4.40
CA PRO A 131 27.68 4.13 -5.14
C PRO A 131 26.52 4.43 -4.17
N THR A 132 25.57 5.23 -4.61
CA THR A 132 24.39 5.62 -3.84
C THR A 132 23.17 5.40 -4.73
N ILE A 133 22.08 4.85 -4.20
CA ILE A 133 20.85 4.62 -4.96
C ILE A 133 19.74 5.43 -4.31
N LYS A 134 19.14 6.32 -5.10
CA LYS A 134 17.85 6.95 -4.78
C LYS A 134 16.74 6.01 -5.24
N ILE A 135 15.76 5.81 -4.37
CA ILE A 135 14.60 4.96 -4.60
C ILE A 135 13.37 5.87 -4.52
N ASP A 136 12.60 5.88 -5.58
CA ASP A 136 11.27 6.50 -5.66
C ASP A 136 10.25 5.37 -5.86
N LEU A 137 9.32 5.21 -4.92
CA LEU A 137 8.34 4.14 -4.89
C LEU A 137 6.95 4.71 -4.61
N THR A 138 5.96 4.36 -5.40
CA THR A 138 4.55 4.69 -5.14
C THR A 138 3.73 3.41 -5.07
N ILE A 139 2.98 3.28 -3.98
CA ILE A 139 2.10 2.15 -3.68
C ILE A 139 0.68 2.67 -3.55
N GLU A 140 -0.26 1.91 -4.10
CA GLU A 140 -1.68 2.18 -4.13
C GLU A 140 -2.45 0.97 -3.57
N SER A 141 -3.49 1.23 -2.79
CA SER A 141 -4.42 0.20 -2.31
C SER A 141 -5.35 -0.25 -3.44
N LYS A 142 -5.60 -1.55 -3.55
CA LYS A 142 -6.66 -2.11 -4.40
C LYS A 142 -8.04 -2.04 -3.76
N THR A 143 -8.11 -1.82 -2.44
CA THR A 143 -9.38 -1.63 -1.74
C THR A 143 -9.95 -0.28 -2.14
N LEU A 144 -10.99 -0.32 -2.98
CA LEU A 144 -11.66 0.85 -3.51
C LEU A 144 -12.90 1.17 -2.67
N ARG A 145 -12.95 2.39 -2.14
CA ARG A 145 -14.19 2.95 -1.63
C ARG A 145 -15.06 3.40 -2.82
N PRO A 146 -16.34 3.03 -2.89
CA PRO A 146 -17.24 3.53 -3.93
C PRO A 146 -17.26 5.07 -3.94
N GLY A 147 -16.84 5.67 -5.07
CA GLY A 147 -16.86 7.12 -5.27
C GLY A 147 -15.61 7.91 -4.84
N LEU A 148 -14.57 7.26 -4.30
CA LEU A 148 -13.31 7.91 -3.94
C LEU A 148 -12.10 7.30 -4.69
N LYS A 149 -11.00 8.05 -4.70
CA LYS A 149 -9.72 7.56 -5.23
C LYS A 149 -9.11 6.55 -4.24
N PRO A 150 -8.44 5.50 -4.73
CA PRO A 150 -7.69 4.57 -3.89
C PRO A 150 -6.59 5.25 -3.09
N GLU A 151 -6.35 4.75 -1.88
CA GLU A 151 -5.30 5.24 -1.00
C GLU A 151 -3.93 5.05 -1.63
N THR A 152 -3.15 6.13 -1.71
CA THR A 152 -1.83 6.15 -2.38
C THR A 152 -0.77 6.70 -1.43
N ARG A 153 0.40 6.05 -1.38
CA ARG A 153 1.58 6.54 -0.65
C ARG A 153 2.81 6.50 -1.53
N SER A 154 3.56 7.60 -1.51
CA SER A 154 4.86 7.68 -2.15
C SER A 154 5.97 7.72 -1.11
N TYR A 155 7.00 6.93 -1.34
CA TYR A 155 8.20 6.86 -0.53
C TYR A 155 9.39 7.25 -1.39
N GLN A 156 10.22 8.14 -0.85
CA GLN A 156 11.46 8.56 -1.47
C GLN A 156 12.58 8.43 -0.45
N THR A 157 13.65 7.75 -0.83
CA THR A 157 14.84 7.63 0.02
C THR A 157 16.11 7.52 -0.80
N THR A 158 17.26 7.69 -0.15
CA THR A 158 18.57 7.62 -0.79
C THR A 158 19.53 6.85 0.12
N PHE A 159 20.14 5.80 -0.42
CA PHE A 159 21.03 4.91 0.31
C PHE A 159 22.40 4.77 -0.34
N GLY A 160 23.44 5.06 0.44
CA GLY A 160 24.82 4.76 0.06
C GLY A 160 25.20 3.32 0.36
N LEU A 161 25.96 2.69 -0.54
CA LEU A 161 26.59 1.39 -0.32
C LEU A 161 27.77 1.53 0.68
N ARG A 162 28.12 0.44 1.38
CA ARG A 162 29.20 0.45 2.40
C ARG A 162 30.59 0.51 1.81
#